data_AF-A0A2A3YEQ3-F1
#
_entry.id   AF-A0A2A3YEQ3-F1
#
_cell.length_a   1.000
_cell.length_b   1.000
_cell.length_c   1.000
_cell.angle_alpha   90.00
_cell.angle_beta   90.00
_cell.angle_gamma   90.00
#
_symmetry.space_group_name_H-M   'P 1'
#
loop_
_entity.id
_entity.type
_entity.pdbx_description
1 polymer ?
#
loop_
_entity_poly.entity_id
_entity_poly.type
_entity_poly.pdbx_seq_one_letter_code
_entity_poly.pdbx_strand_id
1 'polypeptide(L)'
;MNTLSSTRRRMTRDEALAWNSDWSAADVSILGESFDRVGAHTFYRTQSNGSLTVQDKGGRPLMYIHPGYVTFREGLAPEDREDPKVQGFNLSTVQTTERAPAKGEEQLTICPDCFYALPYTGVCDTCN
;
A
#
# COMPACT_ATOMS: atom_id res chain seq x y z
N MET A 1 -15.45 -18.33 19.93
CA MET A 1 -14.04 -18.11 19.58
C MET A 1 -13.96 -17.94 18.07
N ASN A 2 -13.90 -16.71 17.57
CA ASN A 2 -13.88 -16.43 16.13
C ASN A 2 -12.46 -16.61 15.60
N THR A 3 -12.19 -17.75 14.96
CA THR A 3 -11.03 -17.92 14.08
C THR A 3 -11.24 -17.05 12.85
N LEU A 4 -10.71 -15.82 12.90
CA LEU A 4 -10.48 -15.03 11.70
C LEU A 4 -9.57 -15.87 10.79
N SER A 5 -10.16 -16.56 9.80
CA SER A 5 -9.42 -17.17 8.68
C SER A 5 -8.45 -16.13 8.20
N SER A 6 -7.17 -16.32 8.51
CA SER A 6 -6.14 -15.37 8.14
C SER A 6 -6.07 -15.39 6.62
N THR A 7 -6.64 -14.37 5.96
CA THR A 7 -6.58 -14.09 4.51
C THR A 7 -5.16 -13.72 4.05
N ARG A 8 -4.16 -14.30 4.71
CA ARG A 8 -2.74 -14.07 4.54
C ARG A 8 -2.12 -15.31 3.92
N ARG A 9 -1.65 -15.19 2.68
CA ARG A 9 -0.88 -16.24 2.01
C ARG A 9 0.59 -16.09 2.41
N ARG A 10 1.18 -17.14 2.98
CA ARG A 10 2.63 -17.19 3.20
C ARG A 10 3.35 -17.29 1.85
N MET A 11 4.47 -16.59 1.72
CA MET A 11 5.28 -16.55 0.51
C MET A 11 6.75 -16.85 0.85
N THR A 12 7.48 -17.38 -0.13
CA THR A 12 8.94 -17.41 -0.09
C THR A 12 9.52 -16.02 -0.38
N ARG A 13 10.82 -15.87 -0.17
CA ARG A 13 11.53 -14.63 -0.53
C ARG A 13 11.41 -14.34 -2.03
N ASP A 14 11.65 -15.33 -2.88
CA ASP A 14 11.55 -15.17 -4.34
C ASP A 14 10.13 -14.82 -4.78
N GLU A 15 9.12 -15.49 -4.19
CA GLU A 15 7.72 -15.14 -4.45
C GLU A 15 7.41 -13.70 -4.01
N ALA A 16 7.99 -13.24 -2.89
CA ALA A 16 7.80 -11.88 -2.39
C ALA A 16 8.43 -10.83 -3.31
N LEU A 17 9.61 -11.11 -3.86
CA LEU A 17 10.31 -10.25 -4.82
C LEU A 17 9.64 -10.24 -6.20
N ALA A 18 9.06 -11.36 -6.61
CA ALA A 18 8.31 -11.49 -7.87
C ALA A 18 6.81 -11.20 -7.72
N TRP A 19 6.37 -10.70 -6.56
CA TRP A 19 4.95 -10.52 -6.28
C TRP A 19 4.28 -9.53 -7.24
N ASN A 20 4.98 -8.45 -7.59
CA ASN A 20 4.52 -7.48 -8.58
C ASN A 20 5.43 -7.54 -9.82
N SER A 21 4.87 -7.98 -10.95
CA SER A 21 5.59 -8.08 -12.23
C SER A 21 5.97 -6.74 -12.83
N ASP A 22 5.34 -5.65 -12.38
CA ASP A 22 5.60 -4.30 -12.88
C ASP A 22 6.79 -3.63 -12.19
N TRP A 23 7.36 -4.26 -11.15
CA TRP A 23 8.56 -3.75 -10.50
C TRP A 23 9.78 -3.82 -11.41
N SER A 24 10.55 -2.74 -11.42
CA SER A 24 11.82 -2.71 -12.14
C SER A 24 12.85 -3.64 -11.48
N ALA A 25 13.86 -4.05 -12.24
CA ALA A 25 14.98 -4.81 -11.70
C ALA A 25 15.73 -4.07 -10.57
N ALA A 26 15.70 -2.73 -10.59
CA ALA A 26 16.25 -1.90 -9.52
C ALA A 26 15.41 -2.00 -8.24
N ASP A 27 14.07 -1.97 -8.34
CA ASP A 27 13.18 -2.15 -7.19
C ASP A 27 13.38 -3.52 -6.56
N VAL A 28 13.44 -4.57 -7.37
CA VAL A 28 13.65 -5.93 -6.91
C VAL A 28 15.00 -6.06 -6.18
N SER A 29 16.06 -5.43 -6.71
CA SER A 29 17.37 -5.38 -6.06
C SER A 29 17.30 -4.68 -4.70
N ILE A 30 16.73 -3.48 -4.64
CA ILE A 30 16.59 -2.68 -3.41
C ILE A 30 15.75 -3.40 -2.35
N LEU A 31 14.67 -4.08 -2.78
CA LEU A 31 13.84 -4.90 -1.89
C LEU A 31 14.62 -6.09 -1.34
N GLY A 32 15.42 -6.75 -2.17
CA GLY A 32 16.33 -7.82 -1.75
C GLY A 32 17.32 -7.34 -0.70
N GLU A 33 18.04 -6.24 -0.97
CA GLU A 33 18.98 -5.64 -0.02
C GLU A 33 18.28 -5.23 1.29
N SER A 34 17.06 -4.69 1.18
CA SER A 34 16.24 -4.33 2.34
C SER A 34 15.90 -5.56 3.18
N PHE A 35 15.55 -6.69 2.57
CA PHE A 35 15.26 -7.95 3.26
C PHE A 35 16.46 -8.47 4.03
N ASP A 36 17.66 -8.42 3.43
CA ASP A 36 18.89 -8.84 4.11
C ASP A 36 19.24 -7.92 5.27
N ARG A 37 19.12 -6.60 5.07
CA ARG A 37 19.41 -5.59 6.09
C ARG A 37 18.54 -5.72 7.33
N VAL A 38 17.23 -5.94 7.15
CA VAL A 38 16.29 -6.05 8.28
C VAL A 38 16.23 -7.45 8.91
N GLY A 39 16.93 -8.45 8.33
CA GLY A 39 16.86 -9.83 8.78
C GLY A 39 15.49 -10.47 8.51
N ALA A 40 14.92 -10.20 7.33
CA ALA A 40 13.63 -10.72 6.91
C ALA A 40 13.63 -12.26 6.90
N HIS A 41 12.64 -12.86 7.56
CA HIS A 41 12.52 -14.30 7.70
C HIS A 41 11.21 -14.85 7.14
N THR A 42 10.10 -14.12 7.33
CA THR A 42 8.78 -14.60 6.92
C THR A 42 8.02 -13.55 6.14
N PHE A 43 7.39 -13.96 5.04
CA PHE A 43 6.67 -13.09 4.11
C PHE A 43 5.21 -13.51 4.04
N TYR A 44 4.29 -12.55 4.18
CA TYR A 44 2.85 -12.79 4.10
C TYR A 44 2.17 -11.77 3.20
N ARG A 45 1.46 -12.24 2.18
CA ARG A 45 0.57 -11.40 1.39
C ARG A 45 -0.82 -11.41 1.96
N THR A 46 -1.34 -10.24 2.32
CA THR A 46 -2.71 -10.07 2.77
C THR A 46 -3.59 -9.81 1.54
N GLN A 47 -4.60 -10.66 1.33
CA GLN A 47 -5.48 -10.55 0.15
C GLN A 47 -6.35 -9.29 0.17
N SER A 48 -6.76 -8.83 1.36
CA SER A 48 -7.72 -7.74 1.53
C SER A 48 -7.18 -6.34 1.22
N ASN A 49 -5.87 -6.12 1.39
CA ASN A 49 -5.24 -4.82 1.16
C ASN A 49 -4.13 -4.88 0.10
N GLY A 50 -3.91 -6.07 -0.49
CA GLY A 50 -2.88 -6.29 -1.49
C GLY A 50 -1.49 -5.88 -1.01
N SER A 51 -1.16 -6.03 0.28
CA SER A 51 0.18 -5.72 0.79
C SER A 51 0.93 -6.95 1.24
N LEU A 52 2.25 -6.88 1.15
CA LEU A 52 3.17 -7.89 1.64
C LEU A 52 3.76 -7.44 2.98
N THR A 53 3.57 -8.24 4.01
CA THR A 53 4.15 -8.05 5.33
C THR A 53 5.41 -8.90 5.46
N VAL A 54 6.50 -8.27 5.86
CA VAL A 54 7.77 -8.93 6.13
C VAL A 54 7.99 -8.98 7.63
N GLN A 55 8.36 -10.14 8.15
CA GLN A 55 8.54 -10.38 9.58
C GLN A 55 9.91 -10.99 9.90
N ASP A 56 10.38 -10.73 11.12
CA ASP A 56 11.56 -11.37 11.70
C ASP A 56 11.29 -12.84 12.09
N LYS A 57 12.32 -13.51 12.63
CA LYS A 57 12.21 -14.88 13.17
C LYS A 57 11.23 -14.99 14.35
N GLY A 58 10.99 -13.89 15.06
CA GLY A 58 10.04 -13.80 16.18
C GLY A 58 8.62 -13.44 15.76
N GLY A 59 8.33 -13.32 14.45
CA GLY A 59 7.02 -12.95 13.93
C GLY A 59 6.67 -11.46 14.05
N ARG A 60 7.65 -10.60 14.37
CA ARG A 60 7.44 -9.15 14.46
C ARG A 60 7.49 -8.54 13.07
N PRO A 61 6.54 -7.65 12.70
CA PRO A 61 6.60 -6.95 11.42
C PRO A 61 7.79 -5.99 11.39
N LEU A 62 8.56 -6.08 10.32
CA LEU A 62 9.75 -5.26 10.05
C LEU A 62 9.46 -4.22 8.98
N MET A 63 8.75 -4.61 7.92
CA MET A 63 8.38 -3.75 6.81
C MET A 63 7.10 -4.23 6.12
N TYR A 64 6.42 -3.31 5.46
CA TYR A 64 5.24 -3.53 4.64
C TYR A 64 5.54 -3.04 3.23
N ILE A 65 5.24 -3.88 2.24
CA ILE A 65 5.42 -3.58 0.83
C ILE A 65 4.05 -3.46 0.20
N HIS A 66 3.83 -2.30 -0.39
CA HIS A 66 2.68 -2.01 -1.23
C HIS A 66 3.12 -2.04 -2.70
N PRO A 67 2.19 -2.12 -3.66
CA PRO A 67 2.55 -2.21 -5.06
C PRO A 67 3.45 -1.07 -5.53
N GLY A 68 3.35 0.13 -4.96
CA GLY A 68 4.13 1.31 -5.36
C GLY A 68 5.05 1.90 -4.29
N TYR A 69 5.06 1.39 -3.07
CA TYR A 69 5.92 1.93 -2.00
C TYR A 69 6.16 0.92 -0.90
N VAL A 70 7.17 1.18 -0.08
CA VAL A 70 7.58 0.38 1.06
C VAL A 70 7.53 1.24 2.31
N THR A 71 7.09 0.67 3.42
CA THR A 71 7.22 1.27 4.75
C THR A 71 7.95 0.31 5.68
N PHE A 72 8.81 0.86 6.52
CA PHE A 72 9.53 0.18 7.59
C PHE A 72 8.85 0.48 8.90
N ARG A 73 9.08 -0.40 9.87
CA ARG A 73 8.83 -0.08 11.26
C ARG A 73 9.81 1.02 11.72
N GLU A 74 9.36 1.86 12.64
CA GLU A 74 10.16 2.93 13.24
C GLU A 74 11.54 2.42 13.68
N GLY A 75 12.59 3.16 13.30
CA GLY A 75 13.99 2.81 13.58
C GLY A 75 14.62 1.75 12.67
N LEU A 76 13.90 1.19 11.70
CA LEU A 76 14.43 0.21 10.73
C LEU A 76 14.57 0.78 9.30
N ALA A 77 14.20 2.03 9.07
CA ALA A 77 14.39 2.69 7.79
C ALA A 77 15.90 2.82 7.44
N PRO A 78 16.29 2.86 6.15
CA PRO A 78 17.67 3.14 5.76
C PRO A 78 18.06 4.54 6.19
N GLU A 79 19.17 4.67 6.93
CA GLU A 79 19.72 5.97 7.34
C GLU A 79 20.25 6.77 6.14
N ASP A 80 20.65 6.07 5.07
CA ASP A 80 21.11 6.64 3.80
C ASP A 80 20.01 7.29 2.95
N ARG A 81 18.73 7.24 3.37
CA ARG A 81 17.63 7.89 2.64
C ARG A 81 17.16 9.13 3.38
N GLU A 82 17.42 10.28 2.75
CA GLU A 82 17.34 11.66 3.27
C GLU A 82 15.98 12.14 3.80
N ASP A 83 14.94 11.30 3.84
CA ASP A 83 13.60 11.73 4.26
C ASP A 83 13.20 11.16 5.63
N PRO A 84 13.51 11.88 6.74
CA PRO A 84 13.20 11.41 8.10
C PRO A 84 11.70 11.35 8.41
N LYS A 85 10.82 11.84 7.51
CA LYS A 85 9.36 11.76 7.66
C LYS A 85 8.76 10.55 6.95
N VAL A 86 9.44 10.03 5.94
CA VAL A 86 9.01 8.83 5.23
C VAL A 86 9.78 7.66 5.83
N GLN A 87 9.13 6.85 6.67
CA GLN A 87 9.72 5.61 7.20
C GLN A 87 9.88 4.55 6.08
N GLY A 88 10.23 4.91 4.85
CA GLY A 88 9.95 4.13 3.66
C GLY A 88 10.52 4.72 2.37
N PHE A 89 10.20 4.11 1.24
CA PHE A 89 10.58 4.61 -0.08
C PHE A 89 9.57 4.22 -1.13
N ASN A 90 9.54 4.98 -2.22
CA ASN A 90 8.70 4.69 -3.37
C ASN A 90 9.38 3.68 -4.30
N LEU A 91 8.58 2.83 -4.93
CA LEU A 91 9.00 1.90 -5.98
C LEU A 91 8.70 2.53 -7.35
N SER A 92 9.27 2.00 -8.44
CA SER A 92 9.02 2.54 -9.80
C SER A 92 7.53 2.59 -10.19
N THR A 93 6.75 1.69 -9.62
CA THR A 93 5.29 1.58 -9.77
C THR A 93 4.51 2.49 -8.83
N VAL A 94 5.18 3.43 -8.15
CA VAL A 94 4.50 4.48 -7.39
C VAL A 94 3.58 5.20 -8.36
N GLN A 95 2.29 4.91 -8.25
CA GLN A 95 1.30 5.86 -8.68
C GLN A 95 1.38 6.95 -7.64
N THR A 96 2.23 7.94 -7.89
CA THR A 96 1.87 9.28 -7.47
C THR A 96 0.49 9.46 -8.07
N THR A 97 -0.54 9.29 -7.24
CA THR A 97 -1.64 10.23 -7.30
C THR A 97 -0.92 11.56 -7.16
N GLU A 98 -0.48 12.12 -8.29
CA GLU A 98 -0.32 13.54 -8.42
C GLU A 98 -1.61 14.02 -7.80
N ARG A 99 -1.48 14.60 -6.60
CA ARG A 99 -2.55 15.34 -5.99
C ARG A 99 -2.87 16.34 -7.07
N ALA A 100 -3.89 16.04 -7.87
CA ALA A 100 -4.25 16.86 -9.00
C ALA A 100 -4.30 18.27 -8.44
N PRO A 101 -3.62 19.27 -9.04
CA PRO A 101 -3.75 20.64 -8.57
C PRO A 101 -5.24 20.89 -8.49
N ALA A 102 -5.77 21.17 -7.29
CA ALA A 102 -7.19 21.19 -6.94
C ALA A 102 -8.01 21.67 -8.15
N LYS A 103 -8.47 20.73 -8.99
CA LYS A 103 -9.00 21.05 -10.30
C LYS A 103 -10.49 20.98 -10.18
N GLY A 104 -11.06 22.15 -10.02
CA GLY A 104 -12.48 22.39 -10.11
C GLY A 104 -13.18 22.07 -8.81
N GLU A 105 -13.78 23.12 -8.25
CA GLU A 105 -15.04 23.02 -7.53
C GLU A 105 -15.81 21.78 -7.99
N GLU A 106 -15.95 20.80 -7.10
CA GLU A 106 -16.91 19.72 -7.27
C GLU A 106 -18.26 20.41 -7.49
N GLN A 107 -18.73 20.46 -8.75
CA GLN A 107 -20.11 20.79 -9.04
C GLN A 107 -20.93 19.64 -8.48
N LEU A 108 -21.23 19.74 -7.18
CA LEU A 108 -22.24 18.96 -6.49
C LEU A 108 -23.48 19.05 -7.37
N THR A 109 -23.80 17.96 -8.05
CA THR A 109 -25.00 17.93 -8.88
C THR A 109 -26.16 17.91 -7.91
N ILE A 110 -26.90 19.02 -7.85
CA ILE A 110 -28.00 19.19 -6.92
C ILE A 110 -29.27 18.61 -7.56
N CYS A 111 -30.02 17.80 -6.82
CA CYS A 111 -31.32 17.31 -7.26
C CYS A 111 -32.28 18.50 -7.49
N PRO A 112 -32.94 18.63 -8.65
CA PRO A 112 -33.81 19.78 -8.95
C PRO A 112 -35.09 19.83 -8.09
N ASP A 113 -35.49 18.71 -7.48
CA ASP A 113 -36.74 18.61 -6.70
C ASP A 113 -36.53 18.83 -5.19
N CYS A 114 -35.51 18.21 -4.58
CA CYS A 114 -35.24 18.32 -3.14
C CYS A 114 -33.98 19.10 -2.78
N PHE A 115 -33.25 19.64 -3.75
CA PHE A 115 -32.04 20.44 -3.56
C PHE A 115 -30.92 19.75 -2.75
N TYR A 116 -30.98 18.42 -2.62
CA TYR A 116 -29.93 17.62 -1.99
C TYR A 116 -28.78 17.36 -2.97
N ALA A 117 -27.56 17.31 -2.44
CA ALA A 117 -26.37 16.91 -3.19
C ALA A 117 -26.48 15.43 -3.58
N LEU A 118 -26.43 15.15 -4.88
CA LEU A 118 -26.54 13.80 -5.40
C LEU A 118 -25.24 13.01 -5.20
N PRO A 119 -25.33 11.70 -4.91
CA PRO A 119 -24.19 10.81 -5.04
C PRO A 119 -23.76 10.70 -6.51
N TYR A 120 -22.55 10.19 -6.76
CA TYR A 120 -21.95 10.08 -8.10
C TYR A 120 -22.82 9.34 -9.14
N THR A 121 -23.76 8.53 -8.68
CA THR A 121 -24.73 7.82 -9.53
C THR A 121 -25.78 8.74 -10.19
N GLY A 122 -25.92 9.99 -9.74
CA GLY A 122 -26.86 10.96 -10.30
C GLY A 122 -28.34 10.71 -9.97
N VAL A 123 -28.62 9.74 -9.10
CA VAL A 123 -29.99 9.37 -8.67
C VAL A 123 -30.23 9.89 -7.26
N CYS A 124 -31.38 10.53 -7.04
CA CYS A 124 -31.75 11.02 -5.72
C CYS A 124 -32.48 9.93 -4.94
N ASP A 125 -31.89 9.47 -3.84
CA ASP A 125 -32.53 8.47 -2.97
C ASP A 125 -33.72 9.05 -2.16
N THR A 126 -33.87 10.37 -2.11
CA THR A 126 -34.93 11.07 -1.34
C THR A 126 -36.18 11.34 -2.16
N CYS A 127 -36.03 11.56 -3.48
CA CYS A 127 -37.07 12.14 -4.33
C CYS A 127 -37.71 11.15 -5.32
N ASN A 128 -37.54 9.85 -5.12
CA ASN A 128 -38.04 8.80 -6.03
C ASN A 128 -39.51 9.00 -6.45
#